data_AF-A0A2G6FUG8-F1
#
_entry.id   AF-A0A2G6FUG8-F1
#
_cell.length_a   1.000
_cell.length_b   1.000
_cell.length_c   1.000
_cell.angle_alpha   90.00
_cell.angle_beta   90.00
_cell.angle_gamma   90.00
#
_symmetry.space_group_name_H-M   'P 1'
#
loop_
_entity.id
_entity.type
_entity.pdbx_description
1 polymer ?
#
loop_
_entity_poly.entity_id
_entity_poly.type
_entity_poly.pdbx_seq_one_letter_code
_entity_poly.pdbx_strand_id
1 'polypeptide(L)' 'MEIIGYAFLGIVAIIWFIAILYGVISAFPFGLIGIFAIIGLGLLFVKVIRDRIANDEDDYYSKNVDL' A
#
# COMPACT_ATOMS: atom_id res chain seq x y z
N MET A 1 19.14 -11.49 9.25
CA MET A 1 19.38 -10.10 8.81
C MET A 1 18.13 -9.45 8.20
N GLU A 2 17.24 -10.22 7.59
CA GLU A 2 16.01 -9.71 6.95
C GLU A 2 15.03 -9.04 7.92
N ILE A 3 14.79 -9.61 9.11
CA ILE A 3 13.85 -9.06 10.10
C ILE A 3 14.24 -7.64 10.55
N ILE A 4 15.54 -7.38 10.77
CA ILE A 4 16.04 -6.05 11.15
C ILE A 4 15.87 -5.07 9.98
N GLY A 5 16.12 -5.54 8.75
CA GLY A 5 15.86 -4.77 7.54
C GLY A 5 14.39 -4.39 7.39
N TYR A 6 13.46 -5.33 7.57
CA TYR A 6 12.03 -5.07 7.52
C TYR A 6 11.55 -4.15 8.66
N ALA A 7 12.10 -4.30 9.86
CA ALA A 7 11.78 -3.41 10.98
C ALA A 7 12.21 -1.97 10.68
N PHE A 8 13.43 -1.77 10.17
CA PHE A 8 13.92 -0.46 9.78
C PHE A 8 13.09 0.14 8.63
N LEU A 9 12.79 -0.67 7.60
CA LEU A 9 12.00 -0.24 6.46
C LEU A 9 10.57 0.14 6.87
N GLY A 10 9.98 -0.59 7.83
CA GLY A 10 8.70 -0.24 8.43
C GLY A 10 8.72 1.12 9.14
N ILE A 11 9.75 1.40 9.95
CA ILE A 11 9.89 2.69 10.63
C ILE A 11 10.01 3.83 9.60
N VAL A 12 10.86 3.66 8.59
CA VAL A 12 11.04 4.65 7.52
C VAL A 12 9.73 4.89 6.77
N ALA A 13 9.00 3.82 6.45
CA ALA A 13 7.71 3.92 5.78
C ALA A 13 6.68 4.72 6.62
N ILE A 14 6.61 4.47 7.93
CA ILE A 14 5.72 5.21 8.85
C ILE A 14 6.09 6.70 8.88
N ILE A 15 7.38 7.02 9.05
CA ILE A 15 7.86 8.41 9.09
C ILE A 15 7.54 9.11 7.76
N TRP A 16 7.79 8.44 6.64
CA TRP A 16 7.51 8.97 5.32
C TRP A 16 6.01 9.23 5.11
N PHE A 17 5.15 8.33 5.58
CA PHE A 17 3.71 8.50 5.51
C PHE A 17 3.23 9.71 6.33
N ILE A 18 3.76 9.89 7.54
CA ILE A 18 3.47 11.07 8.38
C ILE A 18 3.92 12.36 7.67
N ALA A 19 5.11 12.36 7.07
CA ALA A 19 5.63 13.52 6.34
C ALA A 19 4.76 13.91 5.15
N ILE A 20 4.22 12.93 4.40
CA ILE A 20 3.26 13.19 3.33
C ILE A 20 1.99 13.85 3.87
N LEU A 21 1.40 13.30 4.94
CA LEU A 21 0.19 13.87 5.52
C LEU A 21 0.41 15.31 5.96
N TYR A 22 1.54 15.59 6.63
CA TYR A 22 1.90 16.93 7.05
C TYR A 22 2.10 17.88 5.85
N GLY A 23 2.82 17.42 4.82
CA GLY A 23 3.06 18.20 3.61
C GLY A 23 1.77 18.55 2.87
N VAL A 24 0.84 17.60 2.80
CA VAL A 24 -0.46 17.79 2.18
C VAL A 24 -1.32 18.80 2.94
N ILE A 25 -1.34 18.74 4.28
CA ILE A 25 -2.05 19.74 5.10
C ILE A 25 -1.41 21.12 4.95
N SER A 26 -0.08 21.18 4.95
CA SER A 26 0.68 22.44 4.85
C SER A 26 0.53 23.12 3.48
N ALA A 27 0.25 22.36 2.43
CA ALA A 27 0.04 22.85 1.06
C ALA A 27 -1.40 23.34 0.79
N PHE A 28 -2.23 23.55 1.82
CA PHE A 28 -3.60 24.03 1.63
C PHE A 28 -3.63 25.37 0.86
N PRO A 29 -4.52 25.55 -0.14
CA PRO A 29 -5.61 24.63 -0.54
C PRO A 29 -5.20 23.56 -1.57
N PHE A 30 -4.04 23.69 -2.22
CA PHE A 30 -3.60 22.76 -3.28
C PHE A 30 -3.39 21.32 -2.80
N GLY A 31 -3.08 21.14 -1.51
CA GLY A 31 -2.98 19.84 -0.86
C GLY A 31 -4.24 18.97 -0.96
N LEU A 32 -5.42 19.56 -1.17
CA LEU A 32 -6.66 18.81 -1.41
C LEU A 32 -6.54 17.84 -2.60
N ILE A 33 -5.82 18.24 -3.67
CA ILE A 33 -5.55 17.37 -4.82
C ILE A 33 -4.74 16.15 -4.38
N GLY A 34 -3.75 16.35 -3.50
CA GLY A 34 -2.96 15.27 -2.93
C GLY A 34 -3.79 14.29 -2.10
N ILE A 35 -4.74 14.78 -1.30
CA ILE A 35 -5.69 13.93 -0.56
C ILE A 35 -6.50 13.04 -1.52
N PHE A 36 -7.09 13.62 -2.56
CA PHE A 36 -7.88 12.85 -3.52
C PHE A 36 -7.02 11.79 -4.25
N ALA A 37 -5.78 12.14 -4.60
CA ALA A 37 -4.85 11.20 -5.22
C ALA A 37 -4.50 10.03 -4.28
N ILE A 38 -4.16 10.30 -3.01
CA ILE A 38 -3.82 9.28 -2.02
C ILE A 38 -5.02 8.36 -1.77
N ILE A 39 -6.23 8.91 -1.61
CA ILE A 39 -7.45 8.12 -1.42
C ILE A 39 -7.73 7.25 -2.65
N GLY A 40 -7.66 7.83 -3.85
CA GLY A 40 -7.89 7.10 -5.09
C GLY A 40 -6.93 5.92 -5.28
N LEU A 41 -5.64 6.16 -5.04
CA LEU A 41 -4.62 5.10 -5.08
C LEU A 41 -4.85 4.05 -3.98
N GLY A 42 -5.20 4.46 -2.76
CA GLY A 42 -5.51 3.54 -1.67
C GLY A 42 -6.69 2.62 -1.98
N LEU A 43 -7.76 3.17 -2.57
CA LEU A 43 -8.92 2.39 -2.99
C LEU A 43 -8.57 1.39 -4.09
N LEU A 44 -7.78 1.79 -5.09
CA LEU A 44 -7.32 0.90 -6.15
C LEU A 44 -6.42 -0.21 -5.58
N PHE A 45 -5.53 0.12 -4.65
CA PHE A 45 -4.67 -0.86 -4.00
C PHE A 45 -5.46 -1.90 -3.21
N VAL A 46 -6.43 -1.45 -2.39
CA VAL A 46 -7.34 -2.34 -1.65
C VAL A 46 -8.14 -3.22 -2.61
N LYS A 47 -8.62 -2.66 -3.73
CA LYS A 47 -9.31 -3.43 -4.76
C LYS A 47 -8.41 -4.55 -5.31
N VAL A 48 -7.18 -4.23 -5.69
CA VAL A 48 -6.23 -5.23 -6.23
C VAL A 48 -5.94 -6.33 -5.21
N ILE A 49 -5.74 -5.99 -3.94
CA ILE A 49 -5.54 -7.00 -2.89
C ILE A 49 -6.78 -7.88 -2.75
N ARG A 50 -7.97 -7.28 -2.72
CA ARG A 50 -9.23 -8.02 -2.61
C ARG A 50 -9.43 -8.96 -3.79
N ASP A 51 -9.20 -8.48 -4.99
CA ASP A 51 -9.34 -9.27 -6.22
C ASP A 51 -8.31 -10.41 -6.25
N ARG A 52 -7.09 -10.19 -5.73
CA ARG A 52 -6.07 -11.25 -5.57
C ARG A 52 -6.50 -12.33 -4.58
N ILE A 53 -7.03 -11.93 -3.41
CA ILE A 53 -7.48 -12.89 -2.38
C ILE A 53 -8.70 -13.68 -2.86
N ALA A 54 -9.59 -13.05 -3.64
CA ALA A 54 -10.80 -13.69 -4.15
C ALA A 54 -10.57 -14.56 -5.41
N ASN A 55 -9.34 -14.63 -5.94
CA ASN A 55 -9.04 -15.40 -7.14
C ASN A 55 -8.67 -16.85 -6.78
N ASP A 56 -9.69 -17.69 -6.57
CA ASP A 56 -9.55 -19.11 -6.23
C ASP A 56 -8.83 -19.94 -7.33
N GLU A 57 -8.86 -19.50 -8.59
CA GLU A 57 -8.23 -20.22 -9.72
C GLU A 57 -6.69 -20.18 -9.66
N ASP A 58 -6.09 -19.05 -9.26
CA ASP A 58 -4.63 -18.91 -9.09
C ASP A 58 -4.13 -19.72 -7.88
N ASP A 59 -4.97 -19.82 -6.84
CA ASP A 59 -4.74 -20.63 -5.65
C ASP A 59 -4.82 -22.14 -5.95
N TYR A 60 -5.64 -22.55 -6.92
CA TYR A 60 -5.75 -23.95 -7.34
C TYR A 60 -4.46 -24.47 -7.99
N TYR A 61 -3.87 -23.72 -8.92
CA TYR A 61 -2.64 -24.15 -9.60
C TYR A 61 -1.42 -24.12 -8.67
N SER A 62 -1.32 -23.12 -7.79
CA SER A 62 -0.22 -23.05 -6.81
C SER A 62 -0.28 -24.15 -5.73
N LYS A 63 -1.47 -24.71 -5.44
CA LYS A 63 -1.65 -25.77 -4.44
C LYS A 63 -1.68 -27.19 -5.01
N ASN A 64 -2.05 -27.36 -6.29
CA ASN A 64 -2.32 -28.69 -6.86
C ASN A 64 -1.40 -29.07 -8.02
N VAL A 65 -0.51 -28.17 -8.47
CA VAL A 65 0.46 -28.45 -9.51
C VAL A 65 1.87 -28.24 -8.95
N ASP A 66 2.49 -29.35 -8.53
CA ASP A 66 3.92 -29.39 -8.24
C ASP A 66 4.70 -29.33 -9.58
N LEU A 67 5.60 -28.35 -9.70
CA LEU A 67 6.58 -28.27 -10.79
C LEU A 67 7.78 -29.19 -10.53
#